data_AF-A0A2T1D457-F1
#
_entry.id   AF-A0A2T1D457-F1
#
_cell.length_a   1.000
_cell.length_b   1.000
_cell.length_c   1.000
_cell.angle_alpha   90.00
_cell.angle_beta   90.00
_cell.angle_gamma   90.00
#
_symmetry.space_group_name_H-M   'P 1'
#
loop_
_entity.id
_entity.type
_entity.pdbx_description
1 polymer ?
#
loop_
_entity_poly.entity_id
_entity_poly.type
_entity_poly.pdbx_seq_one_letter_code
_entity_poly.pdbx_strand_id
1 'polypeptide(L)' 'MLIGYERVSTDDQNLALQHDALQAANCEKIFSDKMSGSNADRPGLKEAFEFARKGDTIVVWRLVVR' A
#
# COMPACT_ATOMS: atom_id res chain seq x y z
N MET A 1 -14.90 -0.73 4.32
CA MET A 1 -14.21 -0.31 3.09
C MET A 1 -12.93 -1.12 2.92
N LEU A 2 -12.51 -1.32 1.67
CA LEU A 2 -11.18 -1.86 1.35
C LEU A 2 -10.21 -0.70 1.14
N ILE A 3 -9.16 -0.64 1.95
CA ILE A 3 -8.11 0.37 1.90
C ILE A 3 -6.85 -0.29 1.36
N GLY A 4 -6.37 0.14 0.20
CA GLY A 4 -5.13 -0.36 -0.38
C GLY A 4 -3.92 0.33 0.24
N TYR A 5 -2.86 -0.44 0.48
CA TYR A 5 -1.54 0.10 0.76
C TYR A 5 -0.50 -0.51 -0.17
N GLU A 6 0.28 0.35 -0.81
CA GLU A 6 1.38 -0.01 -1.68
C GLU A 6 2.71 0.58 -1.21
N ARG A 7 3.80 -0.14 -1.47
CA ARG A 7 5.14 0.28 -1.13
C ARG A 7 6.01 0.15 -2.36
N VAL A 8 6.42 1.29 -2.89
CA VAL A 8 7.03 1.42 -4.19
C VAL A 8 8.53 1.71 -4.02
N SER A 9 9.38 0.87 -4.62
CA SER A 9 10.77 1.26 -4.89
C SER A 9 10.82 2.09 -6.18
N THR A 10 11.97 2.69 -6.50
CA THR A 10 12.18 3.49 -7.72
C THR A 10 12.07 2.72 -9.05
N ASP A 11 11.52 1.50 -9.06
CA ASP A 11 11.36 0.67 -10.25
C ASP A 11 9.90 0.68 -10.71
N ASP A 12 9.64 1.38 -11.81
CA ASP A 12 8.30 1.73 -12.30
C ASP A 12 7.47 0.53 -12.78
N GLN A 13 8.10 -0.56 -13.26
CA GLN A 13 7.34 -1.70 -13.81
C GLN A 13 6.54 -2.45 -12.74
N ASN A 14 7.07 -2.54 -11.53
CA ASN A 14 6.38 -3.20 -10.42
C ASN A 14 5.23 -2.34 -9.85
N LEU A 15 5.23 -1.03 -10.13
CA LEU A 15 4.29 -0.08 -9.52
C LEU A 15 2.93 -0.17 -10.17
N ALA A 16 2.90 -0.19 -11.50
CA ALA A 16 1.66 -0.36 -12.26
C ALA A 16 0.95 -1.66 -11.86
N LEU A 17 1.69 -2.76 -11.75
CA LEU A 17 1.12 -4.05 -11.35
C LEU A 17 0.57 -4.05 -9.91
N GLN A 18 1.24 -3.37 -8.99
CA GLN A 18 0.75 -3.25 -7.60
C GLN A 18 -0.53 -2.44 -7.53
N HIS A 19 -0.53 -1.29 -8.20
CA HIS A 19 -1.65 -0.38 -8.23
C HIS A 19 -2.87 -1.03 -8.88
N ASP A 20 -2.68 -1.66 -10.04
CA ASP A 20 -3.72 -2.38 -10.78
C ASP A 20 -4.31 -3.53 -9.96
N ALA A 21 -3.48 -4.27 -9.21
CA ALA A 21 -3.95 -5.33 -8.32
C ALA A 21 -4.81 -4.79 -7.17
N LEU A 22 -4.44 -3.65 -6.58
CA LEU A 22 -5.23 -3.01 -5.53
C LEU A 22 -6.55 -2.44 -6.08
N GLN A 23 -6.54 -1.86 -7.27
CA GLN A 23 -7.75 -1.43 -7.97
C GLN A 23 -8.67 -2.61 -8.29
N ALA A 24 -8.12 -3.70 -8.82
CA ALA A 24 -8.87 -4.93 -9.12
C ALA A 24 -9.46 -5.58 -7.86
N ALA A 25 -8.83 -5.39 -6.70
CA ALA A 25 -9.36 -5.79 -5.41
C ALA A 25 -10.48 -4.87 -4.90
N ASN A 26 -10.90 -3.85 -5.66
CA ASN A 26 -11.88 -2.82 -5.28
C ASN A 26 -11.45 -2.03 -4.03
N CYS A 27 -10.16 -1.73 -3.90
CA CYS A 27 -9.71 -0.77 -2.88
C CYS A 27 -10.26 0.63 -3.21
N GLU A 28 -11.04 1.19 -2.30
CA GLU A 28 -11.69 2.50 -2.48
C GLU A 28 -10.72 3.65 -2.27
N LYS A 29 -9.70 3.45 -1.43
CA LYS A 29 -8.63 4.40 -1.16
C LYS A 29 -7.29 3.69 -1.13
N ILE A 30 -6.30 4.21 -1.85
CA ILE A 30 -4.94 3.67 -1.90
C ILE A 30 -3.97 4.67 -1.28
N PHE A 31 -3.10 4.18 -0.39
CA PHE A 31 -1.98 4.90 0.20
C PHE A 31 -0.66 4.31 -0.29
N SER A 32 0.36 5.14 -0.51
CA SER A 32 1.62 4.71 -1.11
C SER A 32 2.83 5.23 -0.35
N ASP A 33 3.84 4.39 -0.18
CA ASP A 33 5.16 4.77 0.33
C ASP A 33 6.24 4.61 -0.74
N LYS A 34 6.94 5.69 -1.12
CA LYS A 34 8.07 5.64 -2.06
C LYS A 34 9.40 5.59 -1.32
N MET A 35 10.05 4.42 -1.30
CA MET A 35 11.31 4.21 -0.59
C MET A 35 12.20 3.15 -1.22
N SER A 36 13.51 3.42 -1.25
CA SER A 36 14.54 2.44 -1.59
C SER A 36 15.07 1.77 -0.33
N GLY A 37 15.14 0.44 -0.31
CA GLY A 37 15.79 -0.33 0.76
C GLY A 37 14.88 -0.77 1.91
N SER A 38 15.49 -1.14 3.03
CA SER A 38 14.84 -1.64 4.26
C SER A 38 14.39 -0.52 5.20
N ASN A 39 14.19 0.71 4.70
CA ASN A 39 13.76 1.81 5.54
C ASN A 39 12.43 1.45 6.22
N ALA A 40 12.41 1.59 7.54
CA ALA A 40 11.30 1.21 8.39
C ALA A 40 10.24 2.29 8.50
N ASP A 41 10.60 3.54 8.17
CA ASP A 41 9.66 4.65 8.20
C ASP A 41 8.65 4.52 7.05
N ARG A 42 7.36 4.45 7.38
CA ARG A 42 6.26 4.17 6.46
C ARG A 42 5.12 5.16 6.70
N PRO A 43 5.31 6.44 6.36
CA PRO A 43 4.29 7.47 6.59
C PRO A 43 2.98 7.15 5.88
N GLY A 44 3.01 6.64 4.65
CA GLY A 44 1.80 6.24 3.92
C GLY A 44 1.04 5.10 4.60
N LEU A 45 1.75 4.13 5.20
CA LEU A 45 1.10 3.08 5.98
C LEU A 45 0.46 3.63 7.25
N LYS A 46 1.13 4.57 7.91
CA LYS A 46 0.61 5.23 9.12
C LYS A 46 -0.67 6.01 8.80
N GLU A 47 -0.68 6.76 7.70
CA GLU A 47 -1.87 7.46 7.21
C GLU A 47 -3.02 6.49 6.91
N ALA A 48 -2.73 5.33 6.31
CA ALA A 48 -3.74 4.30 6.09
C ALA A 48 -4.36 3.79 7.40
N PHE A 49 -3.56 3.60 8.45
CA PHE A 49 -4.06 3.22 9.78
C PHE A 49 -4.89 4.32 10.44
N GLU A 50 -4.48 5.58 10.32
CA GLU A 50 -5.21 6.73 10.87
C GLU A 50 -6.54 6.96 10.13
N PHE A 51 -6.59 6.67 8.84
CA PHE A 51 -7.79 6.75 8.02
C PHE A 51 -8.77 5.60 8.29
N ALA A 52 -8.25 4.40 8.57
CA ALA A 52 -9.05 3.21 8.79
C ALA A 52 -9.96 3.33 10.02
N ARG A 53 -11.20 2.87 9.88
CA ARG A 53 -12.18 2.78 10.97
C ARG A 53 -12.48 1.33 11.31
N LYS A 54 -13.19 1.13 12.41
CA LYS A 54 -13.67 -0.20 12.80
C LYS A 54 -14.50 -0.81 11.66
N GLY A 55 -14.09 -2.00 11.21
CA GLY A 55 -14.75 -2.73 10.12
C GLY A 55 -14.10 -2.52 8.74
N ASP A 56 -13.12 -1.63 8.62
CA ASP A 56 -12.32 -1.52 7.41
C ASP A 56 -11.24 -2.59 7.34
N THR A 57 -10.80 -2.91 6.12
CA THR A 57 -9.73 -3.88 5.85
C THR A 57 -8.63 -3.21 5.06
N ILE A 58 -7.40 -3.29 5.56
CA ILE A 58 -6.21 -2.84 4.84
C ILE A 58 -5.71 -4.01 3.97
N VAL A 59 -5.68 -3.80 2.67
CA VAL A 59 -5.23 -4.75 1.66
C VAL A 59 -3.82 -4.37 1.24
N VAL A 60 -2.90 -5.33 1.32
CA VAL A 60 -1.51 -5.18 0.88
C VAL A 60 -1.21 -6.24 -0.16
N TRP A 61 -0.58 -5.86 -1.28
CA TRP A 61 -0.33 -6.81 -2.37
C TRP A 61 0.77 -7.82 -2.03
N ARG A 62 1.88 -7.35 -1.46
CA ARG A 62 3.01 -8.21 -1.09
C ARG A 62 3.70 -7.72 0.17
N LEU A 63 3.82 -8.62 1.15
CA LEU A 63 4.66 -8.39 2.32
C LEU A 63 6.12 -8.57 1.89
N VAL A 64 6.88 -7.48 1.87
CA VAL A 64 8.34 -7.57 1.76
C VAL A 64 8.88 -7.83 3.16
N VAL A 65 8.99 -9.10 3.52
CA VAL A 65 9.76 -9.55 4.68
C VAL A 65 11.18 -9.76 4.15
N ARG A 66 12.14 -8.94 4.61
CA ARG A 66 13.57 -9.27 4.51
C ARG A 66 14.03 -9.74 5.86
#